data_AF-G5K6A5-F1
#
_entry.id   AF-G5K6A5-F1
#
_cell.length_a   1.000
_cell.length_b   1.000
_cell.length_c   1.000
_cell.angle_alpha   90.00
_cell.angle_beta   90.00
_cell.angle_gamma   90.00
#
_symmetry.space_group_name_H-M   'P 1'
#
loop_
_entity.id
_entity.type
_entity.pdbx_description
1 polymer ?
#
loop_
_entity_poly.entity_id
_entity_poly.type
_entity_poly.pdbx_seq_one_letter_code
_entity_poly.pdbx_strand_id
1 'polypeptide(L)'
;MKKIHFFAYDLEKEEAWINRIQSKGYVLEKVGIFLPLYTFKRSKESEERLVRLDYRKFKDYETYEDYQSLFEDCGWKHLSGSLTSGVHYFQRVDPQATSDIFSDLSSTLETKERV
;
A
#
# COMPACT_ATOMS: atom_id res chain seq x y z
N MET A 1 -16.63 -3.37 -8.37
CA MET A 1 -17.35 -2.98 -7.14
C MET A 1 -16.68 -1.74 -6.57
N LYS A 2 -17.44 -0.65 -6.37
CA LYS A 2 -16.93 0.56 -5.73
C LYS A 2 -17.35 0.58 -4.26
N LYS A 3 -16.48 0.99 -3.36
CA LYS A 3 -16.74 1.12 -1.92
C LYS A 3 -16.19 2.46 -1.44
N ILE A 4 -16.93 3.12 -0.54
CA ILE A 4 -16.49 4.33 0.14
C ILE A 4 -16.35 3.97 1.61
N HIS A 5 -15.18 4.19 2.20
CA HIS A 5 -14.94 3.92 3.62
C HIS A 5 -13.85 4.82 4.17
N PHE A 6 -14.11 5.53 5.25
CA PHE A 6 -13.15 6.46 5.85
C PHE A 6 -12.50 5.80 7.07
N PHE A 7 -11.18 5.68 7.04
CA PHE A 7 -10.37 5.28 8.18
C PHE A 7 -9.76 6.54 8.79
N ALA A 8 -9.99 6.76 10.09
CA ALA A 8 -9.48 7.93 10.81
C ALA A 8 -7.97 7.77 11.12
N TYR A 9 -7.14 7.66 10.07
CA TYR A 9 -5.68 7.47 10.11
C TYR A 9 -5.18 6.12 10.63
N ASP A 10 -6.05 5.11 10.67
CA ASP A 10 -5.69 3.75 11.08
C ASP A 10 -5.37 2.90 9.84
N LEU A 11 -4.09 2.94 9.44
CA LEU A 11 -3.58 2.25 8.25
C LEU A 11 -3.69 0.73 8.37
N GLU A 12 -3.49 0.18 9.57
CA GLU A 12 -3.61 -1.25 9.82
C GLU A 12 -5.05 -1.73 9.60
N LYS A 13 -6.05 -1.00 10.12
CA LYS A 13 -7.46 -1.32 9.87
C LYS A 13 -7.83 -1.20 8.40
N GLU A 14 -7.29 -0.19 7.72
CA GLU A 14 -7.52 0.01 6.30
C GLU A 14 -6.95 -1.14 5.46
N GLU A 15 -5.69 -1.50 5.71
CA GLU A 15 -5.00 -2.62 5.08
C GLU A 15 -5.77 -3.94 5.31
N ALA A 16 -6.12 -4.23 6.57
CA ALA A 16 -6.85 -5.44 6.93
C ALA A 16 -8.23 -5.50 6.25
N TRP A 17 -8.92 -4.36 6.15
CA TRP A 17 -10.21 -4.28 5.46
C TRP A 17 -10.09 -4.53 3.95
N ILE A 18 -9.08 -3.95 3.29
CA ILE A 18 -8.79 -4.19 1.88
C ILE A 18 -8.51 -5.68 1.67
N ASN A 19 -7.59 -6.26 2.43
CA ASN A 19 -7.21 -7.67 2.31
C ASN A 19 -8.37 -8.62 2.60
N ARG A 20 -9.27 -8.28 3.53
CA ARG A 20 -10.50 -9.03 3.79
C ARG A 20 -11.49 -9.00 2.62
N ILE A 21 -11.52 -7.92 1.83
CA ILE A 21 -12.31 -7.88 0.60
C ILE A 21 -11.63 -8.74 -0.46
N GLN A 22 -10.30 -8.68 -0.54
CA GLN A 22 -9.55 -9.42 -1.54
C GLN A 22 -9.66 -10.94 -1.37
N SER A 23 -9.67 -11.42 -0.12
CA SER A 23 -9.88 -12.85 0.19
C SER A 23 -11.24 -13.40 -0.29
N LYS A 24 -12.19 -12.54 -0.64
CA LYS A 24 -13.49 -12.92 -1.22
C LYS A 24 -13.46 -13.03 -2.76
N GLY A 25 -12.27 -13.01 -3.37
CA GLY A 25 -12.09 -13.07 -4.83
C GLY A 25 -12.20 -11.69 -5.51
N TYR A 26 -11.85 -10.63 -4.78
CA TYR A 26 -11.74 -9.29 -5.32
C TYR A 26 -10.27 -8.84 -5.32
N VAL A 27 -9.94 -7.85 -6.14
CA VAL A 27 -8.61 -7.26 -6.20
C VAL A 27 -8.79 -5.76 -6.20
N LEU A 28 -8.00 -5.06 -5.39
CA LEU A 28 -7.98 -3.60 -5.39
C LEU A 28 -7.39 -3.12 -6.72
N GLU A 29 -8.17 -2.37 -7.48
CA GLU A 29 -7.77 -1.85 -8.80
C GLU A 29 -7.38 -0.37 -8.71
N LYS A 30 -8.08 0.42 -7.91
CA LYS A 30 -7.82 1.86 -7.78
C LYS A 30 -8.28 2.40 -6.43
N VAL A 31 -7.50 3.33 -5.88
CA VAL A 31 -7.88 4.16 -4.74
C VAL A 31 -7.98 5.61 -5.20
N GLY A 32 -9.04 6.32 -4.79
CA GLY A 32 -9.21 7.74 -5.07
C GLY A 32 -8.16 8.58 -4.35
N ILE A 33 -7.57 9.54 -5.06
CA ILE A 33 -6.52 10.42 -4.52
C ILE A 33 -7.11 11.49 -3.58
N PHE A 34 -8.33 11.95 -3.85
CA PHE A 34 -8.99 13.04 -3.11
C PHE A 34 -10.16 12.59 -2.23
N LEU A 35 -10.65 11.37 -2.46
CA LEU A 35 -11.81 10.82 -1.77
C LEU A 35 -11.50 9.38 -1.38
N PRO A 36 -12.02 8.90 -0.23
CA PRO A 36 -11.80 7.52 0.25
C PRO A 36 -12.66 6.53 -0.53
N LEU A 37 -12.44 6.48 -1.84
CA LEU A 37 -13.16 5.68 -2.82
C LEU A 37 -12.25 4.56 -3.32
N TYR A 38 -12.65 3.33 -3.07
CA TYR A 38 -11.92 2.12 -3.43
C TYR A 38 -12.66 1.39 -4.54
N THR A 39 -11.96 1.11 -5.63
CA THR A 39 -12.49 0.34 -6.75
C THR A 39 -11.86 -1.04 -6.73
N PHE A 40 -12.71 -2.05 -6.56
CA PHE A 40 -12.34 -3.45 -6.57
C PHE A 40 -12.84 -4.11 -7.84
N LYS A 41 -12.00 -4.94 -8.47
CA LYS A 41 -12.38 -5.79 -9.59
C LYS A 41 -12.53 -7.23 -9.11
N ARG A 42 -13.41 -8.00 -9.75
CA ARG A 42 -13.51 -9.45 -9.46
C ARG A 42 -12.32 -10.14 -10.14
N SER A 43 -11.53 -10.87 -9.36
CA SER A 43 -10.45 -11.69 -9.89
C SER A 43 -10.87 -13.14 -9.92
N LYS A 44 -10.48 -13.86 -10.96
CA LYS A 44 -10.64 -15.31 -11.08
C LYS A 44 -9.43 -16.08 -10.56
N GLU A 45 -8.30 -15.39 -10.39
CA GLU A 45 -7.07 -15.98 -9.89
C GLU A 45 -7.14 -16.14 -8.38
N SER A 46 -6.76 -17.33 -7.89
CA SER A 46 -6.55 -17.60 -6.47
C SER A 46 -5.23 -16.99 -5.96
N GLU A 47 -4.60 -16.13 -6.74
CA GLU A 47 -3.38 -15.44 -6.35
C GLU A 47 -3.72 -14.43 -5.27
N GLU A 48 -3.18 -14.67 -4.08
CA GLU A 48 -3.29 -13.77 -2.94
C GLU A 48 -2.55 -12.45 -3.25
N ARG A 49 -3.28 -11.52 -3.87
CA ARG A 49 -2.82 -10.15 -4.13
C ARG A 49 -2.89 -9.33 -2.86
N LEU A 50 -2.00 -9.60 -1.92
CA LEU A 50 -1.88 -8.83 -0.68
C LEU A 50 -1.65 -7.36 -1.00
N VAL A 51 -2.37 -6.50 -0.29
CA VAL A 51 -2.12 -5.06 -0.30
C VAL A 51 -1.45 -4.69 1.01
N ARG A 52 -0.42 -3.84 0.91
CA ARG A 52 0.27 -3.23 2.04
C ARG A 52 0.18 -1.71 1.91
N LEU A 53 -0.03 -1.04 3.04
CA LEU A 53 -0.01 0.42 3.11
C LEU A 53 1.29 0.86 3.78
N ASP A 54 1.92 1.89 3.23
CA ASP A 54 3.06 2.56 3.87
C ASP A 54 2.77 4.06 4.01
N TYR A 55 3.36 4.69 5.04
CA TYR A 55 3.24 6.13 5.25
C TYR A 55 4.59 6.83 5.13
N ARG A 56 4.77 7.55 4.03
CA ARG A 56 5.97 8.34 3.77
C ARG A 56 5.67 9.61 3.00
N LYS A 57 6.25 10.72 3.44
CA LYS A 57 6.21 12.01 2.74
C LYS A 57 7.55 12.29 2.09
N PHE A 58 7.51 12.82 0.89
CA PHE A 58 8.69 13.13 0.09
C PHE A 58 8.75 14.63 -0.18
N LYS A 59 9.96 15.18 -0.28
CA LYS A 59 10.18 16.62 -0.54
C LYS A 59 10.35 16.90 -2.03
N ASP A 60 10.82 15.91 -2.78
CA ASP A 60 11.18 15.97 -4.19
C ASP A 60 10.69 14.71 -4.93
N TYR A 61 10.53 14.85 -6.24
CA TYR A 61 10.02 13.79 -7.11
C TYR A 61 11.03 12.66 -7.33
N GLU A 62 12.33 12.97 -7.34
CA GLU A 62 13.40 11.99 -7.53
C GLU A 62 13.39 10.94 -6.41
N THR A 63 13.38 11.37 -5.14
CA THR A 63 13.29 10.45 -3.99
C THR A 63 11.99 9.64 -3.99
N TYR A 64 10.90 10.21 -4.53
CA TYR A 64 9.63 9.50 -4.64
C TYR A 64 9.66 8.42 -5.72
N GLU A 65 10.27 8.70 -6.87
CA GLU A 65 10.43 7.74 -7.96
C GLU A 65 11.39 6.60 -7.58
N ASP A 66 12.50 6.92 -6.92
CA ASP A 66 13.43 5.93 -6.36
C ASP A 66 12.72 5.01 -5.36
N TYR A 67 11.88 5.61 -4.50
CA TYR A 67 11.08 4.86 -3.54
C TYR A 67 10.11 3.91 -4.26
N GLN A 68 9.36 4.37 -5.27
CA GLN A 68 8.46 3.49 -6.03
C GLN A 68 9.22 2.35 -6.71
N SER A 69 10.35 2.65 -7.34
CA SER A 69 11.19 1.68 -8.06
C SER A 69 11.70 0.57 -7.14
N LEU A 70 12.11 0.92 -5.90
CA LEU A 70 12.53 -0.06 -4.90
C LEU A 70 11.44 -1.11 -4.60
N PHE A 71 10.17 -0.69 -4.52
CA PHE A 71 9.06 -1.61 -4.32
C PHE A 71 8.81 -2.47 -5.57
N GLU A 72 8.90 -1.89 -6.76
CA GLU A 72 8.73 -2.62 -8.02
C GLU A 72 9.79 -3.73 -8.17
N ASP A 73 11.05 -3.43 -7.85
CA ASP A 73 12.15 -4.41 -7.84
C ASP A 73 11.92 -5.53 -6.83
N CYS A 74 11.19 -5.25 -5.74
CA CYS A 74 10.81 -6.22 -4.72
C CYS A 74 9.49 -6.96 -5.03
N GLY A 75 8.93 -6.80 -6.23
CA GLY A 75 7.70 -7.49 -6.65
C GLY A 75 6.42 -6.87 -6.09
N TRP A 76 6.46 -5.58 -5.74
CA TRP A 76 5.32 -4.79 -5.28
C TRP A 76 4.99 -3.69 -6.28
N LYS A 77 3.72 -3.61 -6.67
CA LYS A 77 3.23 -2.59 -7.58
C LYS A 77 2.59 -1.44 -6.81
N HIS A 78 3.04 -0.21 -7.08
CA HIS A 78 2.38 0.99 -6.56
C HIS A 78 1.00 1.18 -7.21
N LEU A 79 -0.06 1.27 -6.39
CA LEU A 79 -1.44 1.45 -6.84
C LEU A 79 -1.93 2.90 -6.73
N SER A 80 -1.59 3.56 -5.62
CA SER A 80 -2.06 4.92 -5.34
C SER A 80 -1.17 5.53 -4.26
N GLY A 81 -1.02 6.85 -4.32
CA GLY A 81 -0.11 7.59 -3.49
C GLY A 81 0.28 8.88 -4.18
N SER A 82 0.76 9.84 -3.39
CA SER A 82 1.31 11.09 -3.92
C SER A 82 2.41 11.60 -2.99
N LEU A 83 3.27 12.46 -3.53
CA LEU A 83 4.33 13.17 -2.79
C LEU A 83 3.85 13.72 -1.43
N THR A 84 2.63 14.25 -1.37
CA THR A 84 2.10 15.00 -0.22
C THR A 84 1.00 14.29 0.56
N SER A 85 0.30 13.30 -0.02
CA SER A 85 -0.78 12.56 0.66
C SER A 85 -0.25 11.74 1.84
N GLY A 86 1.01 11.32 1.78
CA GLY A 86 1.68 10.56 2.82
C GLY A 86 1.39 9.06 2.77
N VAL A 87 0.19 8.63 2.35
CA VAL A 87 -0.17 7.19 2.30
C VAL A 87 0.06 6.65 0.89
N HIS A 88 0.80 5.54 0.81
CA HIS A 88 1.08 4.81 -0.42
C HIS A 88 0.52 3.39 -0.33
N TYR A 89 -0.12 2.95 -1.41
CA TYR A 89 -0.77 1.65 -1.52
C TYR A 89 0.05 0.78 -2.45
N PHE A 90 0.52 -0.35 -1.93
CA PHE A 90 1.28 -1.33 -2.69
C PHE A 90 0.52 -2.63 -2.79
N GLN A 91 0.51 -3.22 -3.97
CA GLN A 91 -0.07 -4.52 -4.21
C GLN A 91 1.02 -5.50 -4.63
N ARG A 92 1.06 -6.64 -3.94
CA ARG A 92 1.96 -7.72 -4.30
C ARG A 92 1.61 -8.26 -5.67
N VAL A 93 2.58 -8.27 -6.57
CA VAL A 93 2.45 -8.84 -7.92
C VAL A 93 3.29 -10.10 -8.08
N ASP A 94 4.37 -10.25 -7.32
CA ASP A 94 5.17 -11.48 -7.28
C ASP A 94 4.79 -12.33 -6.05
N PRO A 95 4.38 -13.61 -6.21
CA PRO A 95 4.14 -14.51 -5.09
C PRO A 95 5.35 -14.72 -4.16
N GLN A 96 6.57 -14.56 -4.67
CA GLN A 96 7.83 -14.67 -3.92
C GLN A 96 8.22 -13.36 -3.21
N ALA A 97 7.55 -12.24 -3.51
CA ALA A 97 7.79 -10.98 -2.83
C ALA A 97 7.49 -11.11 -1.33
N THR A 98 8.50 -10.81 -0.52
CA THR A 98 8.37 -10.76 0.94
C THR A 98 7.83 -9.40 1.38
N SER A 99 7.26 -9.37 2.58
CA SER A 99 6.85 -8.11 3.23
C SER A 99 7.98 -7.46 4.02
N ASP A 100 9.21 -7.94 3.90
CA ASP A 100 10.34 -7.49 4.74
C ASP A 100 10.74 -6.04 4.39
N ILE A 101 10.54 -5.62 3.14
CA ILE A 101 10.73 -4.24 2.68
C ILE A 101 9.89 -3.22 3.47
N PHE A 102 8.76 -3.64 4.05
CA PHE A 102 7.93 -2.80 4.91
C PHE A 102 8.40 -2.79 6.38
N SER A 103 9.27 -3.73 6.77
CA SER A 103 9.70 -3.91 8.16
C SER A 103 10.82 -2.93 8.55
N ASP A 104 11.72 -2.58 7.64
CA ASP A 104 12.81 -1.64 7.91
C ASP A 104 12.34 -0.19 8.15
N LEU A 105 11.16 0.18 7.65
CA LEU A 105 10.59 1.51 7.85
C LEU A 105 10.08 1.74 9.28
N SER A 106 9.64 0.68 9.97
CA SER A 106 9.29 0.76 11.40
C SER A 106 10.53 0.86 12.30
N SER A 107 11.66 0.25 11.92
CA SER A 107 12.94 0.34 12.66
C SER A 107 13.53 1.76 12.70
N THR A 108 13.12 2.64 11.78
CA THR A 108 13.57 4.04 11.75
C THR A 108 12.88 4.91 12.81
N LEU A 109 11.72 4.48 13.34
CA LEU A 109 11.08 5.15 14.47
C LEU A 109 11.75 4.83 15.81
N GLU A 110 12.32 3.62 15.96
CA GLU A 110 12.94 3.18 17.22
C GLU A 110 14.35 3.75 17.43
N THR A 111 15.03 4.19 16.37
CA THR A 111 16.38 4.81 16.51
C THR A 111 16.33 6.27 16.99
N LYS A 112 15.14 6.90 17.09
CA LYS A 112 15.00 8.27 17.61
C LYS A 112 14.82 8.39 19.13
N GLU A 113 14.71 7.28 19.86
CA GLU A 113 14.63 7.30 21.34
C GLU A 113 15.98 7.09 22.05
N ARG A 114 17.10 7.14 21.32
CA ARG A 114 18.45 7.13 21.92
C ARG A 114 19.37 8.21 21.34
N VAL A 115 19.03 9.49 21.53
CA VAL A 115 20.01 10.59 21.58
C VAL A 115 19.56 11.64 22.59
#